data_AF-A0A3P5Y9K9-F1
#
_entry.id   AF-A0A3P5Y9K9-F1
#
_cell.length_a   1.000
_cell.length_b   1.000
_cell.length_c   1.000
_cell.angle_alpha   90.00
_cell.angle_beta   90.00
_cell.angle_gamma   90.00
#
_symmetry.space_group_name_H-M   'P 1'
#
loop_
_entity.id
_entity.type
_entity.pdbx_description
1 polymer ?
#
loop_
_entity_poly.entity_id
_entity_poly.type
_entity_poly.pdbx_seq_one_letter_code
_entity_poly.pdbx_strand_id
1 'polypeptide(L)'
;MSIMISTLFIFADGGYKIGKAQCDGLDNHLTKPGWCCANNDGNGFFGDKFFDPTVWTAALSKMAATFNGVSNVVGMSLRNELRGTKQNVNDWFKYMQQGAEAVHSANKNVLVIMSGLSFDTDLSFLMPRPVHLSFTGKLVFELHWYSFSDGNSWSTNNSNDNCGQVLNRIRNNGGFLLNQGFPLFLSEIGIDERGGNVNDDRYFGCLTGWAAKNDVDWSLWALTGTYYLRLGVVGLNEYYGVLDSDWISVRNSSFLQKIYLLQSTLQGPGPRTDAYNLVFHPLTGLCLVCSLKDTAMLTLVTDQKIGLPCLGRVVRESRWQTISASRMHLALTTSKNNSLCLDVDATNNILANPCKCLSKDSSCQPMSQWFKIINATRPLESSKLYKQLENLSPRSDML
;
A
#
# COMPACT_ATOMS: atom_id res chain seq x y z
N MET A 1 -1.75 19.01 -21.58
CA MET A 1 -1.93 17.75 -20.84
C MET A 1 -0.75 17.63 -19.92
N SER A 2 -0.98 17.75 -18.62
CA SER A 2 0.08 17.58 -17.62
C SER A 2 0.16 16.11 -17.26
N ILE A 3 1.28 15.47 -17.53
CA ILE A 3 1.59 14.17 -16.94
C ILE A 3 2.44 14.51 -15.73
N MET A 4 1.91 14.17 -14.55
CA MET A 4 2.69 14.27 -13.35
C MET A 4 3.57 13.01 -13.32
N ILE A 5 4.88 13.19 -13.31
CA ILE A 5 5.79 12.17 -12.78
C ILE A 5 5.77 12.40 -11.26
N SER A 6 4.61 12.19 -10.63
CA SER A 6 4.41 12.47 -9.20
C SER A 6 4.77 11.30 -8.31
N THR A 7 4.87 10.11 -8.89
CA THR A 7 4.72 8.89 -8.12
C THR A 7 5.95 8.02 -8.34
N LEU A 8 6.84 8.03 -7.34
CA LEU A 8 7.85 6.98 -7.21
C LEU A 8 7.08 5.68 -6.94
N PHE A 9 7.16 4.74 -7.86
CA PHE A 9 6.59 3.43 -7.65
C PHE A 9 7.61 2.57 -6.90
N ILE A 10 7.25 2.12 -5.71
CA ILE A 10 8.02 1.13 -4.97
C ILE A 10 7.42 -0.22 -5.36
N PHE A 11 8.04 -0.88 -6.35
CA PHE A 11 7.72 -2.26 -6.69
C PHE A 11 8.52 -3.20 -5.79
N ALA A 12 7.84 -4.16 -5.18
CA ALA A 12 8.48 -5.26 -4.46
C ALA A 12 9.01 -6.29 -5.47
N ASP A 13 10.02 -5.93 -6.28
CA ASP A 13 10.71 -6.91 -7.13
C ASP A 13 12.14 -7.20 -6.62
N GLY A 14 12.40 -8.49 -6.47
CA GLY A 14 13.69 -9.05 -6.09
C GLY A 14 14.66 -9.01 -7.27
N GLY A 15 15.28 -7.85 -7.49
CA GLY A 15 16.37 -7.74 -8.45
C GLY A 15 16.67 -6.33 -8.89
N TYR A 16 17.88 -5.87 -8.52
CA TYR A 16 18.66 -4.75 -9.09
C TYR A 16 18.69 -3.40 -8.36
N LYS A 17 19.86 -3.20 -7.72
CA LYS A 17 20.70 -1.98 -7.66
C LYS A 17 20.02 -0.64 -7.30
N ILE A 18 19.90 -0.41 -5.99
CA ILE A 18 19.80 0.94 -5.43
C ILE A 18 21.13 1.68 -5.63
N GLY A 19 21.06 2.72 -6.47
CA GLY A 19 22.19 3.46 -7.03
C GLY A 19 22.10 3.62 -8.55
N LYS A 20 20.87 3.86 -9.08
CA LYS A 20 20.46 4.32 -10.44
C LYS A 20 19.15 3.71 -10.97
N ALA A 21 18.56 2.71 -10.32
CA ALA A 21 17.25 2.18 -10.70
C ALA A 21 16.14 2.87 -9.89
N GLN A 22 15.67 4.02 -10.38
CA GLN A 22 14.39 4.59 -9.98
C GLN A 22 13.35 3.89 -10.85
N CYS A 23 12.40 3.15 -10.27
CA CYS A 23 11.25 2.65 -11.02
C CYS A 23 10.23 3.79 -11.08
N ASP A 24 10.26 4.52 -12.17
CA ASP A 24 9.27 5.53 -12.47
C ASP A 24 8.07 4.85 -13.10
N GLY A 25 6.89 5.36 -12.80
CA GLY A 25 5.84 5.22 -13.77
C GLY A 25 5.10 6.52 -13.98
N LEU A 26 4.44 6.52 -15.12
CA LEU A 26 3.83 7.71 -15.67
C LEU A 26 2.36 7.67 -15.32
N ASP A 27 1.88 8.69 -14.64
CA ASP A 27 0.47 8.83 -14.35
C ASP A 27 -0.12 10.01 -15.14
N ASN A 28 -1.21 9.73 -15.85
CA ASN A 28 -2.02 10.79 -16.40
C ASN A 28 -2.95 11.39 -15.34
N HIS A 29 -2.37 12.22 -14.46
CA HIS A 29 -3.08 12.72 -13.29
C HIS A 29 -4.24 13.69 -13.59
N LEU A 30 -3.98 14.71 -14.41
CA LEU A 30 -4.99 15.71 -14.81
C LEU A 30 -4.70 16.21 -16.23
N THR A 31 -5.76 16.52 -16.98
CA THR A 31 -5.55 17.09 -18.32
C THR A 31 -5.18 18.57 -18.23
N LYS A 32 -5.92 19.33 -17.42
CA LYS A 32 -5.63 20.72 -17.09
C LYS A 32 -4.90 20.78 -15.75
N PRO A 33 -3.67 21.34 -15.69
CA PRO A 33 -2.92 21.45 -14.44
C PRO A 33 -3.71 22.23 -13.37
N GLY A 34 -3.69 21.72 -12.14
CA GLY A 34 -4.43 22.25 -11.00
C GLY A 34 -4.40 21.29 -9.82
N TRP A 35 -5.14 21.61 -8.76
CA TRP A 35 -5.34 20.71 -7.63
C TRP A 35 -6.38 19.65 -7.98
N CYS A 36 -6.02 18.39 -7.77
CA CYS A 36 -6.92 17.25 -7.83
C CYS A 36 -7.35 16.89 -6.39
N CYS A 37 -8.55 16.39 -6.13
CA CYS A 37 -9.55 15.93 -7.09
C CYS A 37 -10.94 16.36 -6.63
N ALA A 38 -11.63 17.18 -7.42
CA ALA A 38 -13.01 17.58 -7.15
C ALA A 38 -13.97 16.93 -8.14
N ASN A 39 -15.23 16.71 -7.73
CA ASN A 39 -16.27 16.17 -8.60
C ASN A 39 -16.59 17.06 -9.82
N ASN A 40 -16.21 18.34 -9.76
CA ASN A 40 -16.59 19.36 -10.75
C ASN A 40 -15.40 20.14 -11.34
N ASP A 41 -14.16 19.63 -11.20
CA ASP A 41 -12.97 20.29 -11.77
C ASP A 41 -12.88 20.17 -13.31
N GLY A 42 -13.78 19.41 -13.94
CA GLY A 42 -13.85 19.22 -15.38
C GLY A 42 -12.79 18.26 -15.94
N ASN A 43 -12.11 17.50 -15.08
CA ASN A 43 -11.15 16.46 -15.44
C ASN A 43 -11.62 15.05 -15.04
N GLY A 44 -12.78 14.90 -14.38
CA GLY A 44 -13.16 13.66 -13.71
C GLY A 44 -13.42 12.47 -14.63
N PHE A 45 -14.06 12.67 -15.79
CA PHE A 45 -14.42 11.55 -16.67
C PHE A 45 -14.37 11.91 -18.16
N PHE A 46 -14.35 10.90 -19.02
CA PHE A 46 -14.36 11.08 -20.47
C PHE A 46 -15.53 11.97 -20.92
N GLY A 47 -15.23 12.94 -21.79
CA GLY A 47 -16.19 13.94 -22.26
C GLY A 47 -16.42 15.10 -21.30
N ASP A 48 -15.69 15.18 -20.17
CA ASP A 48 -15.62 16.41 -19.38
C ASP A 48 -14.92 17.55 -20.09
N LYS A 49 -15.13 18.77 -19.58
CA LYS A 49 -14.68 20.02 -20.18
C LYS A 49 -13.22 19.99 -20.62
N PHE A 50 -12.36 19.30 -19.86
CA PHE A 50 -10.95 19.18 -20.14
C PHE A 50 -10.52 17.74 -20.47
N PHE A 51 -11.44 16.79 -20.62
CA PHE A 51 -11.09 15.38 -20.82
C PHE A 51 -11.71 14.82 -22.11
N ASP A 52 -11.10 15.18 -23.24
CA ASP A 52 -11.40 14.59 -24.54
C ASP A 52 -10.67 13.24 -24.70
N PRO A 53 -11.40 12.13 -24.95
CA PRO A 53 -10.79 10.80 -25.07
C PRO A 53 -9.85 10.66 -26.28
N THR A 54 -10.11 11.33 -27.40
CA THR A 54 -9.25 11.27 -28.58
C THR A 54 -7.91 11.94 -28.31
N VAL A 55 -7.95 13.12 -27.69
CA VAL A 55 -6.72 13.85 -27.30
C VAL A 55 -5.95 13.05 -26.24
N TRP A 56 -6.66 12.49 -25.25
CA TRP A 56 -6.06 11.68 -24.20
C TRP A 56 -5.36 10.42 -24.75
N THR A 57 -6.01 9.65 -25.63
CA THR A 57 -5.39 8.47 -26.24
C THR A 57 -4.13 8.84 -27.05
N ALA A 58 -4.19 9.92 -27.84
CA ALA A 58 -3.03 10.38 -28.60
C ALA A 58 -1.85 10.78 -27.68
N ALA A 59 -2.14 11.42 -26.55
CA ALA A 59 -1.13 11.79 -25.58
C ALA A 59 -0.54 10.56 -24.85
N LEU A 60 -1.35 9.56 -24.51
CA LEU A 60 -0.86 8.29 -23.96
C LEU A 60 0.12 7.62 -24.94
N SER A 61 -0.24 7.47 -26.22
CA SER A 61 0.67 6.90 -27.22
C SER A 61 1.97 7.70 -27.35
N LYS A 62 1.88 9.04 -27.37
CA LYS A 62 3.07 9.91 -27.46
C LYS A 62 4.02 9.66 -26.29
N MET A 63 3.49 9.50 -25.08
CA MET A 63 4.28 9.38 -23.87
C MET A 63 4.86 7.98 -23.73
N ALA A 64 4.08 6.96 -24.03
CA ALA A 64 4.57 5.59 -24.17
C ALA A 64 5.75 5.51 -25.16
N ALA A 65 5.61 6.13 -26.35
CA ALA A 65 6.68 6.17 -27.36
C ALA A 65 7.91 6.96 -26.89
N THR A 66 7.71 8.08 -26.19
CA THR A 66 8.80 8.92 -25.67
C THR A 66 9.69 8.16 -24.69
N PHE A 67 9.09 7.30 -23.86
CA PHE A 67 9.80 6.50 -22.86
C PHE A 67 10.09 5.07 -23.33
N ASN A 68 9.92 4.77 -24.62
CA ASN A 68 10.27 3.46 -25.16
C ASN A 68 11.80 3.24 -25.10
N GLY A 69 12.20 2.15 -24.45
CA GLY A 69 13.61 1.82 -24.21
C GLY A 69 14.20 2.44 -22.92
N VAL A 70 13.43 3.24 -22.17
CA VAL A 70 13.85 3.76 -20.86
C VAL A 70 13.54 2.70 -19.80
N SER A 71 14.56 1.95 -19.37
CA SER A 71 14.41 0.80 -18.45
C SER A 71 13.83 1.15 -17.07
N ASN A 72 13.98 2.40 -16.66
CA ASN A 72 13.48 2.91 -15.38
C ASN A 72 11.98 3.20 -15.42
N VAL A 73 11.38 3.40 -16.61
CA VAL A 73 9.92 3.54 -16.74
C VAL A 73 9.32 2.16 -16.89
N VAL A 74 8.72 1.66 -15.82
CA VAL A 74 8.23 0.27 -15.76
C VAL A 74 6.73 0.14 -15.97
N GLY A 75 5.98 1.22 -15.79
CA GLY A 75 4.52 1.23 -15.95
C GLY A 75 3.96 2.58 -16.33
N MET A 76 2.76 2.57 -16.89
CA MET A 76 1.99 3.78 -17.18
C MET A 76 0.53 3.60 -16.73
N SER A 77 0.12 4.40 -15.76
CA SER A 77 -1.29 4.58 -15.40
C SER A 77 -1.99 5.41 -16.47
N LEU A 78 -3.14 4.89 -16.90
CA LEU A 78 -3.90 5.48 -17.99
C LEU A 78 -4.61 6.77 -17.56
N ARG A 79 -5.04 6.88 -16.30
CA ARG A 79 -5.75 8.07 -15.79
C ARG A 79 -5.93 8.01 -14.28
N ASN A 80 -5.57 9.06 -13.56
CA ASN A 80 -5.89 9.18 -12.14
C ASN A 80 -7.40 9.41 -11.86
N GLU A 81 -7.94 8.65 -10.89
CA GLU A 81 -9.21 8.90 -10.20
C GLU A 81 -10.40 9.25 -11.10
N LEU A 82 -10.83 8.33 -11.98
CA LEU A 82 -12.05 8.53 -12.76
C LEU A 82 -13.25 8.72 -11.82
N ARG A 83 -14.04 9.79 -12.05
CA ARG A 83 -15.04 10.27 -11.09
C ARG A 83 -16.08 11.21 -11.73
N GLY A 84 -17.08 11.59 -10.93
CA GLY A 84 -18.03 12.65 -11.29
C GLY A 84 -19.29 12.13 -12.00
N THR A 85 -20.20 13.05 -12.32
CA THR A 85 -21.58 12.71 -12.72
C THR A 85 -21.71 12.04 -14.09
N LYS A 86 -20.68 12.14 -14.94
CA LYS A 86 -20.67 11.48 -16.27
C LYS A 86 -20.16 10.04 -16.21
N GLN A 87 -19.59 9.64 -15.08
CA GLN A 87 -18.99 8.33 -14.90
C GLN A 87 -19.99 7.22 -15.23
N ASN A 88 -19.58 6.29 -16.09
CA ASN A 88 -20.33 5.08 -16.38
C ASN A 88 -19.42 3.94 -16.83
N VAL A 89 -19.86 2.71 -16.60
CA VAL A 89 -19.08 1.49 -16.86
C VAL A 89 -18.85 1.27 -18.37
N ASN A 90 -19.80 1.63 -19.23
CA ASN A 90 -19.67 1.38 -20.66
C ASN A 90 -18.56 2.22 -21.30
N ASP A 91 -18.51 3.51 -20.99
CA ASP A 91 -17.46 4.39 -21.46
C ASP A 91 -16.12 4.05 -20.81
N TRP A 92 -16.10 3.62 -19.54
CA TRP A 92 -14.88 3.10 -18.92
C TRP A 92 -14.31 1.94 -19.74
N PHE A 93 -15.11 0.91 -20.05
CA PHE A 93 -14.63 -0.24 -20.84
C PHE A 93 -14.14 0.19 -22.23
N LYS A 94 -14.89 1.07 -22.89
CA LYS A 94 -14.54 1.56 -24.22
C LYS A 94 -13.19 2.28 -24.20
N TYR A 95 -13.06 3.31 -23.37
CA TYR A 95 -11.92 4.21 -23.42
C TYR A 95 -10.70 3.66 -22.69
N MET A 96 -10.86 2.97 -21.57
CA MET A 96 -9.72 2.41 -20.86
C MET A 96 -9.07 1.27 -21.66
N GLN A 97 -9.85 0.44 -22.36
CA GLN A 97 -9.27 -0.54 -23.30
C GLN A 97 -8.61 0.16 -24.49
N GLN A 98 -9.22 1.20 -25.06
CA GLN A 98 -8.61 1.99 -26.14
C GLN A 98 -7.26 2.60 -25.70
N GLY A 99 -7.18 3.17 -24.49
CA GLY A 99 -5.95 3.68 -23.93
C GLY A 99 -4.91 2.59 -23.73
N ALA A 100 -5.30 1.44 -23.17
CA ALA A 100 -4.41 0.30 -22.96
C ALA A 100 -3.77 -0.20 -24.26
N GLU A 101 -4.56 -0.36 -25.32
CA GLU A 101 -4.07 -0.76 -26.65
C GLU A 101 -3.12 0.28 -27.25
N ALA A 102 -3.44 1.56 -27.08
CA ALA A 102 -2.65 2.67 -27.57
C ALA A 102 -1.28 2.77 -26.89
N VAL A 103 -1.21 2.47 -25.59
CA VAL A 103 0.04 2.38 -24.83
C VAL A 103 0.84 1.16 -25.25
N HIS A 104 0.22 -0.02 -25.28
CA HIS A 104 0.90 -1.27 -25.64
C HIS A 104 1.50 -1.21 -27.06
N SER A 105 0.75 -0.64 -28.01
CA SER A 105 1.19 -0.48 -29.40
C SER A 105 2.42 0.42 -29.52
N ALA A 106 2.50 1.48 -28.71
CA ALA A 106 3.60 2.44 -28.73
C ALA A 106 4.82 1.97 -27.90
N ASN A 107 4.59 1.21 -26.82
CA ASN A 107 5.62 0.70 -25.94
C ASN A 107 5.25 -0.67 -25.37
N LYS A 108 5.86 -1.72 -25.93
CA LYS A 108 5.61 -3.11 -25.53
C LYS A 108 6.27 -3.51 -24.21
N ASN A 109 7.12 -2.66 -23.61
CA ASN A 109 7.90 -3.03 -22.43
C ASN A 109 7.27 -2.57 -21.11
N VAL A 110 6.43 -1.53 -21.12
CA VAL A 110 5.81 -0.99 -19.90
C VAL A 110 4.55 -1.75 -19.47
N LEU A 111 4.35 -1.93 -18.18
CA LEU A 111 3.06 -2.32 -17.60
C LEU A 111 1.98 -1.28 -17.94
N VAL A 112 0.76 -1.74 -18.15
CA VAL A 112 -0.41 -0.89 -18.39
C VAL A 112 -1.27 -0.94 -17.14
N ILE A 113 -1.40 0.18 -16.44
CA ILE A 113 -2.11 0.27 -15.17
C ILE A 113 -3.48 0.92 -15.42
N MET A 114 -4.55 0.21 -15.07
CA MET A 114 -5.93 0.65 -15.26
C MET A 114 -6.57 1.04 -13.92
N SER A 115 -6.89 2.32 -13.80
CA SER A 115 -7.64 2.92 -12.72
C SER A 115 -9.11 2.52 -12.68
N GLY A 116 -9.68 2.60 -11.48
CA GLY A 116 -11.07 2.29 -11.20
C GLY A 116 -12.01 3.46 -11.43
N LEU A 117 -13.21 3.32 -10.88
CA LEU A 117 -14.21 4.35 -10.80
C LEU A 117 -14.28 4.91 -9.38
N SER A 118 -14.97 6.04 -9.23
CA SER A 118 -15.24 6.67 -7.94
C SER A 118 -13.96 7.00 -7.18
N PHE A 119 -13.08 7.78 -7.81
CA PHE A 119 -11.78 8.15 -7.25
C PHE A 119 -10.90 6.91 -6.99
N ASP A 120 -10.88 5.97 -7.94
CA ASP A 120 -10.14 4.71 -7.87
C ASP A 120 -10.45 3.85 -6.65
N THR A 121 -11.69 3.91 -6.15
CA THR A 121 -12.15 3.08 -5.02
C THR A 121 -13.02 1.91 -5.45
N ASP A 122 -13.36 1.81 -6.74
CA ASP A 122 -14.29 0.80 -7.26
C ASP A 122 -13.86 0.21 -8.62
N LEU A 123 -13.52 -1.08 -8.61
CA LEU A 123 -13.32 -1.96 -9.76
C LEU A 123 -14.32 -3.14 -9.75
N SER A 124 -15.36 -3.11 -8.91
CA SER A 124 -16.31 -4.23 -8.73
C SER A 124 -17.00 -4.64 -10.03
N PHE A 125 -17.20 -3.70 -10.95
CA PHE A 125 -17.80 -3.94 -12.26
C PHE A 125 -16.96 -4.84 -13.19
N LEU A 126 -15.68 -5.09 -12.87
CA LEU A 126 -14.85 -6.06 -13.58
C LEU A 126 -15.22 -7.51 -13.24
N MET A 127 -15.86 -7.76 -12.10
CA MET A 127 -16.26 -9.11 -11.68
C MET A 127 -17.23 -9.77 -12.68
N PRO A 128 -18.33 -9.11 -13.12
CA PRO A 128 -19.22 -9.67 -14.14
C PRO A 128 -18.72 -9.47 -15.58
N ARG A 129 -17.73 -8.59 -15.82
CA ARG A 129 -17.29 -8.22 -17.17
C ARG A 129 -15.76 -8.00 -17.19
N PRO A 130 -14.96 -8.98 -17.62
CA PRO A 130 -13.52 -8.78 -17.75
C PRO A 130 -13.20 -7.85 -18.94
N VAL A 131 -12.04 -7.19 -18.87
CA VAL A 131 -11.49 -6.45 -20.01
C VAL A 131 -11.01 -7.40 -21.11
N HIS A 132 -11.06 -6.94 -22.36
CA HIS A 132 -10.57 -7.69 -23.52
C HIS A 132 -9.49 -6.86 -24.22
N LEU A 133 -8.25 -7.34 -24.16
CA LEU A 133 -7.07 -6.69 -24.72
C LEU A 133 -6.33 -7.67 -25.64
N SER A 134 -5.60 -7.13 -26.62
CA SER A 134 -4.77 -7.87 -27.57
C SER A 134 -3.51 -8.48 -26.94
N PHE A 135 -3.17 -8.06 -25.72
CA PHE A 135 -1.98 -8.46 -24.98
C PHE A 135 -2.32 -9.03 -23.60
N THR A 136 -1.40 -9.84 -23.07
CA THR A 136 -1.50 -10.47 -21.74
C THR A 136 -0.19 -10.29 -20.96
N GLY A 137 -0.22 -10.57 -19.66
CA GLY A 137 0.99 -10.55 -18.80
C GLY A 137 1.56 -9.17 -18.47
N LYS A 138 0.84 -8.09 -18.81
CA LYS A 138 1.29 -6.69 -18.59
C LYS A 138 0.24 -5.79 -17.94
N LEU A 139 -0.95 -6.32 -17.68
CA LEU A 139 -2.08 -5.56 -17.16
C LEU A 139 -2.02 -5.54 -15.63
N VAL A 140 -2.15 -4.35 -15.06
CA VAL A 140 -2.25 -4.10 -13.62
C VAL A 140 -3.50 -3.26 -13.37
N PHE A 141 -4.19 -3.51 -12.26
CA PHE A 141 -5.27 -2.64 -11.81
C PHE A 141 -4.81 -1.85 -10.59
N GLU A 142 -5.34 -0.64 -10.40
CA GLU A 142 -4.96 0.20 -9.26
C GLU A 142 -6.17 0.64 -8.42
N LEU A 143 -5.91 0.85 -7.12
CA LEU A 143 -6.87 1.36 -6.15
C LEU A 143 -6.25 2.43 -5.27
N HIS A 144 -7.05 3.42 -4.91
CA HIS A 144 -6.72 4.42 -3.91
C HIS A 144 -7.36 4.04 -2.58
N TRP A 145 -6.60 4.15 -1.49
CA TRP A 145 -7.11 3.80 -0.17
C TRP A 145 -6.64 4.78 0.90
N TYR A 146 -7.56 5.68 1.27
CA TYR A 146 -7.41 6.61 2.37
C TYR A 146 -8.48 6.41 3.45
N SER A 147 -8.18 6.86 4.66
CA SER A 147 -9.12 6.80 5.79
C SER A 147 -10.41 7.61 5.51
N PHE A 148 -10.29 8.76 4.84
CA PHE A 148 -11.40 9.67 4.56
C PHE A 148 -12.39 9.12 3.53
N SER A 149 -12.00 8.11 2.74
CA SER A 149 -12.92 7.33 1.89
C SER A 149 -13.97 6.59 2.73
N ASP A 150 -13.73 6.43 4.03
CA ASP A 150 -14.66 5.85 5.01
C ASP A 150 -15.34 6.92 5.89
N GLY A 151 -15.27 8.19 5.48
CA GLY A 151 -15.68 9.33 6.30
C GLY A 151 -14.92 9.36 7.63
N ASN A 152 -15.65 9.53 8.73
CA ASN A 152 -15.09 9.55 10.09
C ASN A 152 -15.19 8.18 10.80
N SER A 153 -15.55 7.11 10.09
CA SER A 153 -15.88 5.81 10.70
C SER A 153 -14.74 5.23 11.54
N TRP A 154 -13.47 5.45 11.18
CA TRP A 154 -12.35 4.97 11.97
C TRP A 154 -12.27 5.65 13.33
N SER A 155 -12.67 6.91 13.41
CA SER A 155 -12.73 7.65 14.68
C SER A 155 -13.99 7.37 15.51
N THR A 156 -15.13 7.10 14.86
CA THR A 156 -16.42 6.96 15.56
C THR A 156 -16.79 5.52 15.90
N ASN A 157 -16.27 4.54 15.16
CA ASN A 157 -16.62 3.13 15.32
C ASN A 157 -15.50 2.36 16.01
N ASN A 158 -15.84 1.18 16.54
CA ASN A 158 -14.85 0.22 16.99
C ASN A 158 -13.92 -0.19 15.83
N SER A 159 -12.60 -0.11 16.03
CA SER A 159 -11.63 -0.32 14.95
C SER A 159 -11.62 -1.75 14.39
N ASN A 160 -12.00 -2.77 15.18
CA ASN A 160 -12.11 -4.14 14.66
C ASN A 160 -13.31 -4.31 13.74
N ASP A 161 -14.47 -3.85 14.18
CA ASP A 161 -15.70 -3.90 13.38
C ASP A 161 -15.53 -3.09 12.09
N ASN A 162 -14.95 -1.88 12.21
CA ASN A 162 -14.70 -1.01 11.07
C ASN A 162 -13.71 -1.63 10.08
N CYS A 163 -12.57 -2.14 10.56
CA CYS A 163 -11.62 -2.82 9.70
C CYS A 163 -12.26 -4.05 9.02
N GLY A 164 -13.07 -4.84 9.73
CA GLY A 164 -13.80 -5.96 9.12
C GLY A 164 -14.74 -5.51 7.98
N GLN A 165 -15.47 -4.40 8.16
CA GLN A 165 -16.33 -3.82 7.12
C GLN A 165 -15.52 -3.30 5.92
N VAL A 166 -14.46 -2.52 6.18
CA VAL A 166 -13.60 -1.96 5.14
C VAL A 166 -12.90 -3.07 4.35
N LEU A 167 -12.39 -4.11 4.99
CA LEU A 167 -11.77 -5.25 4.29
C LEU A 167 -12.78 -6.01 3.41
N ASN A 168 -14.06 -6.08 3.80
CA ASN A 168 -15.09 -6.63 2.92
C ASN A 168 -15.34 -5.72 1.71
N ARG A 169 -15.37 -4.39 1.89
CA ARG A 169 -15.45 -3.44 0.77
C ARG A 169 -14.26 -3.60 -0.17
N ILE A 170 -13.03 -3.55 0.34
CA ILE A 170 -11.80 -3.68 -0.47
C ILE A 170 -11.80 -5.00 -1.25
N ARG A 171 -12.19 -6.11 -0.62
CA ARG A 171 -12.34 -7.40 -1.32
C ARG A 171 -13.31 -7.30 -2.50
N ASN A 172 -14.47 -6.70 -2.31
CA ASN A 172 -15.52 -6.63 -3.33
C ASN A 172 -15.17 -5.61 -4.43
N ASN A 173 -14.48 -4.53 -4.06
CA ASN A 173 -14.21 -3.41 -4.96
C ASN A 173 -12.91 -3.58 -5.76
N GLY A 174 -12.04 -4.54 -5.46
CA GLY A 174 -10.89 -4.81 -6.33
C GLY A 174 -9.96 -5.88 -5.80
N GLY A 175 -9.96 -6.16 -4.50
CA GLY A 175 -9.17 -7.24 -3.90
C GLY A 175 -9.49 -8.63 -4.47
N PHE A 176 -10.65 -8.84 -5.11
CA PHE A 176 -10.97 -10.08 -5.82
C PHE A 176 -10.07 -10.33 -7.05
N LEU A 177 -9.46 -9.29 -7.63
CA LEU A 177 -8.57 -9.38 -8.80
C LEU A 177 -7.32 -10.20 -8.49
N LEU A 178 -6.81 -10.10 -7.26
CA LEU A 178 -5.70 -10.94 -6.78
C LEU A 178 -6.03 -12.44 -6.86
N ASN A 179 -7.27 -12.82 -6.52
CA ASN A 179 -7.72 -14.22 -6.63
C ASN A 179 -7.88 -14.68 -8.09
N GLN A 180 -8.04 -13.73 -9.02
CA GLN A 180 -8.09 -13.99 -10.46
C GLN A 180 -6.69 -14.00 -11.11
N GLY A 181 -5.63 -13.76 -10.33
CA GLY A 181 -4.25 -13.75 -10.80
C GLY A 181 -3.79 -12.42 -11.42
N PHE A 182 -4.55 -11.34 -11.26
CA PHE A 182 -4.13 -10.01 -11.67
C PHE A 182 -3.36 -9.30 -10.55
N PRO A 183 -2.26 -8.58 -10.86
CA PRO A 183 -1.67 -7.65 -9.93
C PRO A 183 -2.65 -6.53 -9.58
N LEU A 184 -2.65 -6.15 -8.30
CA LEU A 184 -3.39 -5.02 -7.77
C LEU A 184 -2.42 -4.07 -7.10
N PHE A 185 -2.41 -2.83 -7.54
CA PHE A 185 -1.49 -1.78 -7.11
C PHE A 185 -2.23 -0.77 -6.24
N LEU A 186 -1.79 -0.54 -5.00
CA LEU A 186 -2.30 0.55 -4.17
C LEU A 186 -1.59 1.84 -4.57
N SER A 187 -2.03 2.48 -5.66
CA SER A 187 -1.34 3.61 -6.29
C SER A 187 -1.33 4.88 -5.46
N GLU A 188 -2.29 5.03 -4.54
CA GLU A 188 -2.28 6.10 -3.55
C GLU A 188 -2.79 5.63 -2.18
N ILE A 189 -1.91 5.74 -1.21
CA ILE A 189 -2.20 5.56 0.22
C ILE A 189 -1.52 6.70 0.98
N GLY A 190 -1.96 6.98 2.22
CA GLY A 190 -1.28 7.97 3.06
C GLY A 190 -1.99 8.25 4.37
N ILE A 191 -1.31 9.00 5.24
CA ILE A 191 -1.82 9.56 6.50
C ILE A 191 -1.25 10.96 6.72
N ASP A 192 -1.87 11.74 7.58
CA ASP A 192 -1.25 12.93 8.15
C ASP A 192 -0.07 12.54 9.06
N GLU A 193 1.15 12.70 8.55
CA GLU A 193 2.38 12.29 9.21
C GLU A 193 2.77 13.17 10.42
N ARG A 194 2.05 14.27 10.68
CA ARG A 194 2.17 15.01 11.96
C ARG A 194 1.71 14.17 13.16
N GLY A 195 0.86 13.16 12.90
CA GLY A 195 0.21 12.34 13.91
C GLY A 195 -0.97 13.02 14.60
N GLY A 196 -1.72 12.25 15.40
CA GLY A 196 -2.86 12.74 16.17
C GLY A 196 -4.19 12.77 15.39
N ASN A 197 -4.17 12.41 14.11
CA ASN A 197 -5.39 12.15 13.36
C ASN A 197 -5.89 10.74 13.66
N VAL A 198 -6.91 10.64 14.51
CA VAL A 198 -7.49 9.36 14.97
C VAL A 198 -7.99 8.49 13.80
N ASN A 199 -8.51 9.10 12.73
CA ASN A 199 -9.02 8.37 11.57
C ASN A 199 -7.86 7.68 10.84
N ASP A 200 -6.81 8.45 10.58
CA ASP A 200 -5.59 8.01 9.92
C ASP A 200 -4.83 6.96 10.75
N ASP A 201 -4.62 7.23 12.03
CA ASP A 201 -3.87 6.36 12.94
C ASP A 201 -4.51 4.97 13.07
N ARG A 202 -5.86 4.90 13.06
CA ARG A 202 -6.61 3.64 13.18
C ARG A 202 -6.72 2.89 11.85
N TYR A 203 -6.89 3.57 10.72
CA TYR A 203 -6.99 2.89 9.42
C TYR A 203 -5.67 2.24 9.02
N PHE A 204 -4.55 2.90 9.31
CA PHE A 204 -3.27 2.52 8.72
C PHE A 204 -2.83 1.12 9.13
N GLY A 205 -3.09 0.70 10.38
CA GLY A 205 -2.82 -0.66 10.83
C GLY A 205 -3.66 -1.73 10.10
N CYS A 206 -4.89 -1.39 9.71
CA CYS A 206 -5.73 -2.29 8.90
C CYS A 206 -5.22 -2.40 7.46
N LEU A 207 -4.81 -1.26 6.88
CA LEU A 207 -4.22 -1.20 5.54
C LEU A 207 -2.93 -2.01 5.48
N THR A 208 -1.94 -1.73 6.35
CA THR A 208 -0.63 -2.39 6.27
C THR A 208 -0.74 -3.88 6.59
N GLY A 209 -1.62 -4.27 7.52
CA GLY A 209 -1.93 -5.67 7.78
C GLY A 209 -2.58 -6.39 6.59
N TRP A 210 -3.39 -5.71 5.78
CA TRP A 210 -3.94 -6.29 4.55
C TRP A 210 -2.89 -6.32 3.43
N ALA A 211 -2.15 -5.22 3.22
CA ALA A 211 -1.14 -5.11 2.19
C ALA A 211 -0.04 -6.16 2.36
N ALA A 212 0.51 -6.32 3.57
CA ALA A 212 1.54 -7.32 3.86
C ALA A 212 1.05 -8.75 3.63
N LYS A 213 -0.21 -9.05 3.97
CA LYS A 213 -0.79 -10.38 3.76
C LYS A 213 -0.98 -10.71 2.28
N ASN A 214 -1.35 -9.73 1.48
CA ASN A 214 -1.64 -9.93 0.06
C ASN A 214 -0.44 -9.66 -0.84
N ASP A 215 0.65 -9.13 -0.27
CA ASP A 215 1.89 -8.79 -0.97
C ASP A 215 1.64 -7.92 -2.21
N VAL A 216 0.89 -6.83 -2.00
CA VAL A 216 0.55 -5.86 -3.05
C VAL A 216 1.61 -4.77 -3.15
N ASP A 217 1.89 -4.35 -4.37
CA ASP A 217 2.67 -3.13 -4.61
C ASP A 217 1.88 -1.89 -4.18
N TRP A 218 2.59 -0.82 -3.82
CA TRP A 218 1.97 0.39 -3.30
C TRP A 218 2.79 1.64 -3.62
N SER A 219 2.13 2.80 -3.64
CA SER A 219 2.77 4.09 -3.60
C SER A 219 2.10 5.02 -2.62
N LEU A 220 2.95 5.78 -1.94
CA LEU A 220 2.57 6.69 -0.89
C LEU A 220 2.37 8.08 -1.50
N TRP A 221 1.21 8.66 -1.26
CA TRP A 221 0.98 10.08 -1.45
C TRP A 221 1.45 10.80 -0.19
N ALA A 222 2.58 11.52 -0.22
CA ALA A 222 3.46 11.78 -1.36
C ALA A 222 4.93 11.83 -0.93
N LEU A 223 5.89 11.90 -1.87
CA LEU A 223 7.29 12.20 -1.53
C LEU A 223 7.47 13.67 -1.08
N THR A 224 6.67 14.57 -1.64
CA THR A 224 6.77 16.04 -1.53
C THR A 224 6.72 16.55 -0.08
N GLY A 225 7.64 17.45 0.30
CA GLY A 225 7.58 18.12 1.61
C GLY A 225 6.75 19.41 1.63
N THR A 226 6.83 20.21 0.57
CA THR A 226 6.04 21.45 0.40
C THR A 226 5.56 21.62 -1.03
N TYR A 227 4.54 22.42 -1.25
CA TYR A 227 4.12 22.84 -2.57
C TYR A 227 4.88 24.08 -3.03
N TYR A 228 5.31 24.09 -4.31
CA TYR A 228 5.78 25.32 -4.95
C TYR A 228 4.71 26.43 -4.85
N LEU A 229 3.44 26.09 -5.09
CA LEU A 229 2.29 26.95 -4.87
C LEU A 229 1.04 26.07 -4.64
N ARG A 230 0.32 26.29 -3.55
CA ARG A 230 -0.99 25.64 -3.29
C ARG A 230 -1.92 26.63 -2.61
N LEU A 231 -3.14 26.77 -3.15
CA LEU A 231 -4.16 27.71 -2.63
C LEU A 231 -3.66 29.16 -2.48
N GLY A 232 -2.76 29.59 -3.38
CA GLY A 232 -2.16 30.93 -3.34
C GLY A 232 -1.00 31.07 -2.33
N VAL A 233 -0.64 30.01 -1.62
CA VAL A 233 0.45 29.99 -0.64
C VAL A 233 1.66 29.27 -1.22
N VAL A 234 2.79 29.96 -1.28
CA VAL A 234 4.10 29.40 -1.66
C VAL A 234 4.68 28.64 -0.48
N GLY A 235 5.24 27.46 -0.71
CA GLY A 235 5.87 26.66 0.35
C GLY A 235 4.88 26.07 1.35
N LEU A 236 3.60 25.91 0.97
CA LEU A 236 2.62 25.28 1.85
C LEU A 236 3.05 23.84 2.15
N ASN A 237 3.07 23.44 3.41
CA ASN A 237 3.46 22.09 3.81
C ASN A 237 2.52 21.01 3.25
N GLU A 238 3.10 19.91 2.79
CA GLU A 238 2.38 18.65 2.54
C GLU A 238 2.60 17.73 3.74
N TYR A 239 1.57 17.59 4.57
CA TYR A 239 1.64 16.81 5.81
C TYR A 239 1.41 15.32 5.59
N TYR A 240 0.90 14.91 4.43
CA TYR A 240 0.93 13.52 3.96
C TYR A 240 2.26 13.19 3.26
N GLY A 241 3.18 14.16 3.19
CA GLY A 241 4.47 14.02 2.54
C GLY A 241 5.53 13.34 3.41
N VAL A 242 6.29 12.41 2.82
CA VAL A 242 7.44 11.73 3.46
C VAL A 242 8.52 12.73 3.87
N LEU A 243 8.82 13.69 3.00
CA LEU A 243 9.85 14.69 3.27
C LEU A 243 9.29 15.82 4.13
N ASP A 244 10.14 16.39 4.95
CA ASP A 244 9.83 17.63 5.66
C ASP A 244 10.04 18.85 4.73
N SER A 245 9.73 20.03 5.25
CA SER A 245 9.78 21.30 4.51
C SER A 245 11.15 21.68 3.95
N ASP A 246 12.22 21.07 4.48
CA ASP A 246 13.59 21.26 4.00
C ASP A 246 13.93 20.38 2.78
N TRP A 247 13.03 19.47 2.36
CA TRP A 247 13.22 18.49 1.29
C TRP A 247 14.38 17.51 1.49
N ILE A 248 14.92 17.43 2.71
CA ILE A 248 16.07 16.60 3.07
C ILE A 248 15.68 15.64 4.18
N SER A 249 15.03 16.14 5.22
CA SER A 249 14.65 15.37 6.40
C SER A 249 13.40 14.53 6.12
N VAL A 250 13.34 13.35 6.73
CA VAL A 250 12.11 12.55 6.78
C VAL A 250 11.19 13.14 7.85
N ARG A 251 9.94 13.41 7.49
CA ARG A 251 8.94 13.99 8.39
C ARG A 251 8.61 13.08 9.57
N ASN A 252 8.37 11.79 9.31
CA ASN A 252 8.03 10.83 10.34
C ASN A 252 8.77 9.49 10.14
N SER A 253 9.90 9.32 10.82
CA SER A 253 10.68 8.08 10.78
C SER A 253 9.92 6.87 11.35
N SER A 254 9.04 7.09 12.33
CA SER A 254 8.20 6.03 12.90
C SER A 254 7.16 5.53 11.90
N PHE A 255 6.68 6.40 11.01
CA PHE A 255 5.82 6.03 9.90
C PHE A 255 6.56 5.17 8.86
N LEU A 256 7.77 5.57 8.44
CA LEU A 256 8.59 4.75 7.54
C LEU A 256 8.88 3.36 8.10
N GLN A 257 9.08 3.25 9.42
CA GLN A 257 9.24 1.94 10.07
C GLN A 257 7.99 1.05 9.90
N LYS A 258 6.77 1.61 10.01
CA LYS A 258 5.51 0.84 9.87
C LYS A 258 5.35 0.18 8.51
N ILE A 259 5.88 0.79 7.45
CA ILE A 259 5.78 0.29 6.07
C ILE A 259 7.03 -0.45 5.59
N TYR A 260 8.06 -0.56 6.42
CA TYR A 260 9.33 -1.16 6.03
C TYR A 260 9.18 -2.60 5.48
N LEU A 261 8.39 -3.44 6.15
CA LEU A 261 8.16 -4.81 5.68
C LEU A 261 7.49 -4.85 4.30
N LEU A 262 6.62 -3.87 3.99
CA LEU A 262 5.89 -3.81 2.72
C LEU A 262 6.80 -3.52 1.52
N GLN A 263 8.07 -3.14 1.74
CA GLN A 263 9.06 -2.98 0.68
C GLN A 263 9.67 -4.32 0.24
N SER A 264 9.44 -5.39 1.01
CA SER A 264 9.98 -6.73 0.71
C SER A 264 9.00 -7.49 -0.18
N THR A 265 9.53 -8.25 -1.14
CA THR A 265 8.74 -9.25 -1.88
C THR A 265 8.45 -10.44 -0.98
N LEU A 266 7.23 -10.57 -0.45
CA LEU A 266 6.89 -11.63 0.50
C LEU A 266 6.43 -12.91 -0.21
N GLN A 267 5.82 -12.77 -1.39
CA GLN A 267 5.21 -13.82 -2.19
C GLN A 267 5.70 -13.72 -3.66
N GLY A 268 5.67 -14.82 -4.41
CA GLY A 268 6.00 -14.74 -5.83
C GLY A 268 6.04 -16.07 -6.57
N PRO A 269 6.03 -16.05 -7.91
CA PRO A 269 6.02 -17.25 -8.74
C PRO A 269 7.38 -17.97 -8.72
N GLY A 270 7.39 -19.30 -8.56
CA GLY A 270 8.60 -20.13 -8.61
C GLY A 270 8.54 -21.35 -7.70
N PRO A 271 9.51 -22.28 -7.79
CA PRO A 271 9.56 -23.45 -6.92
C PRO A 271 9.66 -22.99 -5.46
N ARG A 272 8.64 -23.34 -4.67
CA ARG A 272 8.58 -23.12 -3.22
C ARG A 272 9.66 -23.97 -2.58
N THR A 273 10.81 -23.41 -2.24
CA THR A 273 11.83 -24.21 -1.56
C THR A 273 11.53 -24.37 -0.06
N ASP A 274 10.68 -23.52 0.52
CA ASP A 274 10.50 -23.44 1.98
C ASP A 274 9.53 -22.31 2.38
N ALA A 275 8.22 -22.45 2.12
CA ALA A 275 7.23 -21.48 2.61
C ALA A 275 7.21 -21.43 4.15
N TYR A 276 7.14 -20.23 4.71
CA TYR A 276 7.11 -19.99 6.16
C TYR A 276 6.09 -18.92 6.52
N ASN A 277 5.71 -18.88 7.80
CA ASN A 277 4.73 -17.92 8.30
C ASN A 277 5.46 -16.82 9.07
N LEU A 278 5.25 -15.57 8.66
CA LEU A 278 5.61 -14.38 9.44
C LEU A 278 4.42 -13.98 10.31
N VAL A 279 4.69 -13.47 11.51
CA VAL A 279 3.67 -12.81 12.33
C VAL A 279 4.03 -11.34 12.44
N PHE A 280 3.37 -10.53 11.63
CA PHE A 280 3.60 -9.08 11.50
C PHE A 280 2.70 -8.31 12.46
N HIS A 281 3.24 -7.26 13.09
CA HIS A 281 2.53 -6.36 13.98
C HIS A 281 2.39 -4.98 13.32
N PRO A 282 1.23 -4.65 12.71
CA PRO A 282 1.04 -3.45 11.90
C PRO A 282 1.33 -2.13 12.62
N LEU A 283 1.09 -2.05 13.93
CA LEU A 283 1.30 -0.81 14.69
C LEU A 283 2.78 -0.43 14.78
N THR A 284 3.69 -1.41 14.85
CA THR A 284 5.14 -1.16 15.00
C THR A 284 5.93 -1.39 13.71
N GLY A 285 5.33 -2.05 12.71
CA GLY A 285 6.03 -2.46 11.49
C GLY A 285 6.96 -3.66 11.68
N LEU A 286 6.91 -4.32 12.84
CA LEU A 286 7.86 -5.38 13.23
C LEU A 286 7.24 -6.78 13.07
N CYS A 287 8.11 -7.78 13.01
CA CYS A 287 7.72 -9.19 13.02
C CYS A 287 8.13 -9.86 14.33
N LEU A 288 7.36 -10.88 14.74
CA LEU A 288 7.76 -11.77 15.82
C LEU A 288 8.94 -12.63 15.40
N VAL A 289 9.92 -12.77 16.30
CA VAL A 289 11.05 -13.66 16.10
C VAL A 289 11.23 -14.50 17.36
N CYS A 290 11.50 -15.80 17.18
CA CYS A 290 11.82 -16.70 18.28
C CYS A 290 13.33 -16.64 18.57
N SER A 291 13.72 -16.43 19.83
CA SER A 291 15.12 -16.54 20.22
C SER A 291 15.60 -18.00 20.06
N LEU A 292 16.73 -18.18 19.38
CA LEU A 292 17.39 -19.50 19.24
C LEU A 292 18.09 -19.94 20.54
N LYS A 293 18.33 -19.01 21.47
CA LYS A 293 19.01 -19.28 22.75
C LYS A 293 18.04 -19.56 23.90
N ASP A 294 16.82 -19.05 23.80
CA ASP A 294 15.78 -19.23 24.80
C ASP A 294 14.42 -19.35 24.11
N THR A 295 13.97 -20.59 23.93
CA THR A 295 12.73 -20.91 23.21
C THR A 295 11.47 -20.45 23.95
N ALA A 296 11.59 -19.90 25.17
CA ALA A 296 10.48 -19.33 25.94
C ALA A 296 10.30 -17.81 25.74
N MET A 297 11.28 -17.09 25.16
CA MET A 297 11.24 -15.64 24.98
C MET A 297 10.88 -15.26 23.52
N LEU A 298 9.74 -14.58 23.37
CA LEU A 298 9.27 -13.99 22.12
C LEU A 298 9.41 -12.46 22.19
N THR A 299 10.02 -11.85 21.17
CA THR A 299 10.19 -10.40 21.09
C THR A 299 9.93 -9.93 19.66
N LEU A 300 9.43 -8.71 19.49
CA LEU A 300 9.43 -8.07 18.19
C LEU A 300 10.80 -7.47 17.92
N VAL A 301 11.39 -7.83 16.79
CA VAL A 301 12.63 -7.19 16.34
C VAL A 301 12.48 -6.65 14.94
N THR A 302 13.20 -5.56 14.68
CA THR A 302 13.51 -5.10 13.33
C THR A 302 14.53 -6.05 12.71
N ASP A 303 14.44 -6.29 11.42
CA ASP A 303 15.51 -6.87 10.59
C ASP A 303 16.87 -6.13 10.79
N GLN A 304 16.82 -4.86 11.20
CA GLN A 304 17.99 -4.00 11.39
C GLN A 304 18.84 -4.27 12.64
N LYS A 305 18.36 -4.97 13.68
CA LYS A 305 19.13 -5.12 14.94
C LYS A 305 19.82 -6.46 15.09
N ILE A 306 19.38 -7.47 14.36
CA ILE A 306 19.88 -8.82 14.46
C ILE A 306 19.76 -9.36 13.04
N GLY A 307 20.87 -9.54 12.33
CA GLY A 307 20.91 -10.13 10.98
C GLY A 307 20.49 -11.61 10.98
N LEU A 308 19.31 -11.89 11.50
CA LEU A 308 18.65 -13.18 11.52
C LEU A 308 17.33 -13.03 10.78
N PRO A 309 17.02 -13.92 9.83
CA PRO A 309 15.72 -13.94 9.20
C PRO A 309 14.65 -14.07 10.29
N CYS A 310 13.46 -13.53 10.02
CA CYS A 310 12.25 -13.78 10.79
C CYS A 310 12.01 -15.30 10.88
N LEU A 311 12.67 -15.98 11.80
CA LEU A 311 12.61 -17.43 12.02
C LEU A 311 11.43 -17.72 12.92
N GLY A 312 10.24 -17.43 12.41
CA GLY A 312 9.02 -18.04 12.88
C GLY A 312 8.93 -19.46 12.34
N ARG A 313 9.62 -20.43 12.95
CA ARG A 313 9.13 -21.82 12.86
C ARG A 313 7.80 -21.80 13.63
N VAL A 314 6.70 -21.50 12.94
CA VAL A 314 5.38 -21.66 13.55
C VAL A 314 5.25 -23.12 13.92
N VAL A 315 5.17 -23.34 15.23
CA VAL A 315 4.91 -24.62 15.88
C VAL A 315 3.82 -25.32 15.07
N ARG A 316 4.11 -26.54 14.60
CA ARG A 316 3.22 -27.36 13.75
C ARG A 316 1.86 -27.71 14.38
N GLU A 317 1.54 -27.13 15.53
CA GLU A 317 0.26 -27.20 16.24
C GLU A 317 -0.06 -25.84 16.91
N SER A 318 -0.41 -24.83 16.11
CA SER A 318 -0.69 -23.50 16.67
C SER A 318 -2.05 -23.50 17.39
N ARG A 319 -2.04 -23.48 18.73
CA ARG A 319 -3.26 -23.28 19.54
C ARG A 319 -3.88 -21.88 19.36
N TRP A 320 -3.21 -20.99 18.63
CA TRP A 320 -3.62 -19.62 18.36
C TRP A 320 -4.56 -19.54 17.15
N GLN A 321 -5.69 -18.88 17.32
CA GLN A 321 -6.70 -18.67 16.27
C GLN A 321 -6.89 -17.18 16.01
N THR A 322 -7.08 -16.81 14.74
CA THR A 322 -7.50 -15.45 14.40
C THR A 322 -8.96 -15.24 14.78
N ILE A 323 -9.23 -14.30 15.68
CA ILE A 323 -10.60 -13.88 16.07
C ILE A 323 -10.86 -12.44 15.63
N SER A 324 -12.04 -11.90 15.99
CA SER A 324 -12.55 -10.54 15.66
C SER A 324 -12.89 -10.33 14.18
N ALA A 325 -13.69 -9.29 13.89
CA ALA A 325 -14.10 -8.96 12.52
C ALA A 325 -12.91 -8.61 11.60
N SER A 326 -11.86 -7.99 12.14
CA SER A 326 -10.61 -7.66 11.42
C SER A 326 -9.73 -8.88 11.12
N ARG A 327 -9.96 -9.99 11.83
CA ARG A 327 -9.09 -11.19 11.84
C ARG A 327 -7.63 -10.88 12.19
N MET A 328 -7.41 -9.89 13.05
CA MET A 328 -6.06 -9.48 13.50
C MET A 328 -5.76 -9.85 14.95
N HIS A 329 -6.71 -10.39 15.71
CA HIS A 329 -6.44 -10.87 17.06
C HIS A 329 -5.99 -12.33 17.00
N LEU A 330 -4.76 -12.63 17.40
CA LEU A 330 -4.31 -14.00 17.60
C LEU A 330 -4.62 -14.41 19.04
N ALA A 331 -5.58 -15.32 19.23
CA ALA A 331 -6.10 -15.69 20.54
C ALA A 331 -5.93 -17.16 20.89
N LEU A 332 -5.71 -17.43 22.17
CA LEU A 332 -5.73 -18.74 22.80
C LEU A 332 -6.98 -18.86 23.67
N THR A 333 -7.80 -19.88 23.43
CA THR A 333 -8.95 -20.19 24.30
C THR A 333 -8.47 -20.94 25.55
N THR A 334 -8.71 -20.37 26.72
CA THR A 334 -8.41 -21.03 28.00
C THR A 334 -9.55 -21.95 28.42
N SER A 335 -9.27 -22.89 29.33
CA SER A 335 -10.24 -23.86 29.86
C SER A 335 -11.47 -23.23 30.56
N LYS A 336 -11.46 -21.92 30.81
CA LYS A 336 -12.54 -21.15 31.45
C LYS A 336 -13.36 -20.29 30.46
N ASN A 337 -13.27 -20.56 29.16
CA ASN A 337 -13.94 -19.77 28.10
C ASN A 337 -13.47 -18.30 27.98
N ASN A 338 -12.38 -17.92 28.66
CA ASN A 338 -11.70 -16.64 28.46
C ASN A 338 -10.67 -16.76 27.35
N SER A 339 -10.62 -15.78 26.46
CA SER A 339 -9.61 -15.69 25.40
C SER A 339 -8.49 -14.74 25.80
N LEU A 340 -7.25 -15.23 25.73
CA LEU A 340 -6.05 -14.41 25.82
C LEU A 340 -5.57 -14.11 24.41
N CYS A 341 -5.29 -12.85 24.12
CA CYS A 341 -4.75 -12.38 22.85
C CYS A 341 -3.27 -12.06 23.00
N LEU A 342 -2.52 -12.32 21.93
CA LEU A 342 -1.18 -11.79 21.76
C LEU A 342 -1.23 -10.27 21.85
N ASP A 343 -0.25 -9.67 22.52
CA ASP A 343 -0.17 -8.23 22.77
C ASP A 343 1.29 -7.76 22.75
N VAL A 344 1.49 -6.46 22.56
CA VAL A 344 2.81 -5.82 22.53
C VAL A 344 2.84 -4.71 23.57
N ASP A 345 3.85 -4.73 24.44
CA ASP A 345 4.08 -3.64 25.38
C ASP A 345 4.86 -2.46 24.75
N ALA A 346 5.01 -1.37 25.50
CA ALA A 346 5.71 -0.17 25.04
C ALA A 346 7.20 -0.40 24.71
N THR A 347 7.77 -1.52 25.16
CA THR A 347 9.16 -1.93 24.92
C THR A 347 9.30 -3.01 23.84
N ASN A 348 8.23 -3.30 23.10
CA ASN A 348 8.18 -4.30 22.02
C ASN A 348 8.31 -5.77 22.50
N ASN A 349 8.03 -6.05 23.78
CA ASN A 349 7.93 -7.42 24.27
C ASN A 349 6.57 -8.01 23.93
N ILE A 350 6.55 -9.31 23.66
CA ILE A 350 5.33 -10.07 23.41
C ILE A 350 4.74 -10.57 24.71
N LEU A 351 3.46 -10.28 24.92
CA LEU A 351 2.68 -10.69 26.09
C LEU A 351 1.40 -11.40 25.65
N ALA A 352 0.72 -12.04 26.61
CA ALA A 352 -0.63 -12.58 26.41
C ALA A 352 -1.58 -11.94 27.42
N ASN A 353 -2.47 -11.06 26.95
CA ASN A 353 -3.42 -10.31 27.77
C ASN A 353 -4.86 -10.71 27.43
N PRO A 354 -5.86 -10.41 28.28
CA PRO A 354 -7.25 -10.51 27.87
C PRO A 354 -7.49 -9.77 26.56
N CYS A 355 -8.19 -10.43 25.63
CA CYS A 355 -8.53 -9.83 24.34
C CYS A 355 -9.37 -8.56 24.55
N LYS A 356 -8.93 -7.44 23.96
CA LYS A 356 -9.63 -6.15 24.10
C LYS A 356 -10.31 -5.70 22.81
N CYS A 357 -11.29 -4.81 22.96
CA CYS A 357 -11.96 -4.09 21.89
C CYS A 357 -12.54 -4.98 20.77
N LEU A 358 -12.96 -6.22 21.07
CA LEU A 358 -13.35 -7.20 20.05
C LEU A 358 -14.55 -6.75 19.19
N SER A 359 -15.43 -5.91 19.74
CA SER A 359 -16.56 -5.29 19.02
C SER A 359 -17.17 -4.13 19.84
N LYS A 360 -18.00 -3.29 19.19
CA LYS A 360 -18.89 -2.24 19.73
C LYS A 360 -18.23 -1.02 20.38
N ASP A 361 -17.24 -1.20 21.25
CA ASP A 361 -16.60 -0.08 21.96
C ASP A 361 -15.68 0.72 21.02
N SER A 362 -16.09 1.94 20.68
CA SER A 362 -15.35 2.85 19.78
C SER A 362 -14.22 3.63 20.46
N SER A 363 -14.18 3.65 21.79
CA SER A 363 -13.12 4.31 22.56
C SER A 363 -11.88 3.40 22.71
N CYS A 364 -12.10 2.09 22.69
CA CYS A 364 -11.08 1.08 22.92
C CYS A 364 -10.12 0.94 21.72
N GLN A 365 -8.80 0.91 21.98
CA GLN A 365 -7.76 0.75 20.96
C GLN A 365 -7.23 -0.70 20.88
N PRO A 366 -7.53 -1.45 19.80
CA PRO A 366 -7.04 -2.83 19.66
C PRO A 366 -5.63 -2.95 19.08
N MET A 367 -5.01 -1.87 18.61
CA MET A 367 -3.85 -1.95 17.70
C MET A 367 -2.62 -2.66 18.27
N SER A 368 -2.40 -2.68 19.59
CA SER A 368 -1.30 -3.46 20.21
C SER A 368 -1.52 -4.97 20.17
N GLN A 369 -2.78 -5.42 19.96
CA GLN A 369 -3.17 -6.82 19.81
C GLN A 369 -3.43 -7.21 18.35
N TRP A 370 -3.14 -6.31 17.40
CA TRP A 370 -3.29 -6.59 15.98
C TRP A 370 -2.03 -7.26 15.43
N PHE A 371 -2.18 -8.50 14.99
CA PHE A 371 -1.15 -9.28 14.33
C PHE A 371 -1.69 -9.89 13.05
N LYS A 372 -0.84 -9.96 12.03
CA LYS A 372 -1.13 -10.60 10.77
C LYS A 372 -0.20 -11.77 10.53
N ILE A 373 -0.77 -12.94 10.30
CA ILE A 373 -0.03 -14.07 9.77
C ILE A 373 0.09 -13.90 8.25
N ILE A 374 1.33 -13.84 7.77
CA ILE A 374 1.67 -13.72 6.35
C ILE A 374 2.34 -15.02 5.92
N ASN A 375 1.88 -15.60 4.82
CA ASN A 375 2.53 -16.75 4.21
C ASN A 375 3.61 -16.24 3.24
N ALA A 376 4.87 -16.29 3.67
CA ALA A 376 5.98 -15.86 2.84
C ALA A 376 6.51 -17.06 2.02
N THR A 377 6.67 -16.85 0.72
CA THR A 377 7.25 -17.83 -0.22
C THR A 377 8.58 -17.38 -0.80
N ARG A 378 9.04 -16.19 -0.41
CA ARG A 378 10.34 -15.64 -0.74
C ARG A 378 11.18 -15.46 0.52
N PRO A 379 12.51 -15.65 0.44
CA PRO A 379 13.41 -15.21 1.50
C PRO A 379 13.26 -13.69 1.69
N LEU A 380 13.26 -13.23 2.95
CA LEU A 380 13.46 -11.81 3.22
C LEU A 380 14.91 -11.47 2.83
N GLU A 381 15.10 -10.85 1.68
CA GLU A 381 16.40 -10.28 1.35
C GLU A 381 16.62 -9.06 2.25
N SER A 382 17.66 -9.10 3.10
CA SER A 382 18.09 -7.95 3.89
C SER A 382 18.31 -6.76 2.94
N SER A 383 17.40 -5.79 2.94
CA SER A 383 17.40 -4.73 1.94
C SER A 383 18.71 -3.93 2.00
N LYS A 384 19.28 -3.61 0.83
CA LYS A 384 20.55 -2.83 0.70
C LYS A 384 20.46 -1.42 1.29
N LEU A 385 19.26 -0.92 1.59
CA LEU A 385 19.03 0.38 2.22
C LEU A 385 19.71 0.47 3.60
N TYR A 386 19.79 -0.66 4.33
CA TYR A 386 20.51 -0.76 5.61
C TYR A 386 22.01 -0.42 5.48
N LYS A 387 22.69 -0.92 4.43
CA LYS A 387 24.12 -0.64 4.20
C LYS A 387 24.39 0.79 3.72
N GLN A 388 23.39 1.47 3.16
CA GLN A 388 23.54 2.85 2.68
C GLN A 388 23.24 3.88 3.78
N LEU A 389 22.32 3.58 4.70
CA LEU A 389 22.00 4.46 5.83
C LEU A 389 23.03 4.37 6.97
N GLU A 390 23.69 3.23 7.17
CA GLU A 390 24.85 3.11 8.09
C GLU A 390 26.03 4.01 7.71
N ASN A 391 26.17 4.35 6.42
CA ASN A 391 27.24 5.23 5.93
C ASN A 391 26.91 6.73 6.03
N LEU A 392 25.69 7.09 6.45
CA LEU A 392 25.22 8.48 6.54
C LEU A 392 25.06 8.99 7.97
N SER A 393 25.36 8.18 8.98
CA SER A 393 25.48 8.64 10.37
C SER A 393 26.97 8.87 10.69
N PRO A 394 27.37 10.04 11.22
CA PRO A 394 28.76 10.28 11.57
C PRO A 394 29.18 9.28 12.65
N ARG A 395 30.21 8.48 12.37
CA ARG A 395 30.92 7.71 13.39
C ARG A 395 31.46 8.72 14.40
N SER A 396 30.88 8.74 15.60
CA SER A 396 31.56 9.33 16.74
C SER A 396 32.74 8.42 17.07
N ASP A 397 33.92 8.80 16.60
CA ASP A 397 35.16 8.49 17.27
C ASP A 397 35.06 9.02 18.71
N MET A 398 35.17 8.16 19.72
CA MET A 398 35.94 8.36 20.95
C MET A 398 35.68 7.25 21.97
N LEU A 399 36.79 6.54 22.27
CA LEU A 399 37.13 5.72 23.45
C LEU A 399 36.47 4.34 23.62
#